data_AF-A0ABD6V536-F1
#
_entry.id   AF-A0ABD6V536-F1
#
_cell.length_a   1.000
_cell.length_b   1.000
_cell.length_c   1.000
_cell.angle_alpha   90.00
_cell.angle_beta   90.00
_cell.angle_gamma   90.00
#
_symmetry.space_group_name_H-M   'P 1'
#
loop_
_entity.id
_entity.type
_entity.pdbx_description
1 polymer ?
#
loop_
_entity_poly.entity_id
_entity_poly.type
_entity_poly.pdbx_seq_one_letter_code
_entity_poly.pdbx_strand_id
1 'polypeptide(L)'
;MIKRTLVPNKGELCILVVALACLPDIASADWYTELQQWGSIIRLGLYTLAGTLGLICLIWSGAKWMIARSTGDRSHTFMDYLESMGVLLVVGASVLLGTAAWQVFGTGVPG
;
A
#
# COMPACT_ATOMS: atom_id res chain seq x y z
N MET A 1 6.66 10.17 -55.81
CA MET A 1 7.28 9.49 -54.66
C MET A 1 8.56 10.25 -54.29
N ILE A 2 8.51 11.09 -53.25
CA ILE A 2 9.65 11.92 -52.83
C ILE A 2 10.38 11.16 -51.72
N LYS A 3 11.60 10.68 -52.01
CA LYS A 3 12.49 10.07 -51.03
C LYS A 3 12.93 11.16 -50.04
N ARG A 4 12.36 11.18 -48.83
CA ARG A 4 12.88 11.99 -47.71
C ARG A 4 13.96 11.20 -47.00
N THR A 5 15.20 11.62 -47.18
CA THR A 5 16.35 11.18 -46.37
C THR A 5 16.13 11.59 -44.92
N LEU A 6 16.17 10.62 -44.01
CA LEU A 6 16.06 10.73 -42.54
C LEU A 6 17.28 11.45 -41.90
N VAL A 7 17.81 12.48 -42.54
CA VAL A 7 18.90 13.30 -41.97
C VAL A 7 18.26 14.60 -41.50
N PRO A 8 17.97 14.75 -40.19
CA PRO A 8 17.32 15.94 -39.68
C PRO A 8 18.19 17.18 -39.93
N ASN A 9 17.56 18.25 -40.40
CA ASN A 9 18.25 19.51 -40.63
C ASN A 9 18.64 20.14 -39.26
N LYS A 10 19.69 20.97 -39.22
CA LYS A 10 20.20 21.58 -37.98
C LYS A 10 19.10 22.31 -37.19
N GLY A 11 18.12 22.91 -37.89
CA GLY A 11 16.95 23.54 -37.28
C GLY A 11 15.96 22.55 -36.64
N GLU A 12 15.71 21.39 -37.25
CA GLU A 12 14.84 20.34 -36.69
C GLU A 12 15.49 19.67 -35.48
N LEU A 13 16.81 19.48 -35.52
CA LEU A 13 17.62 19.06 -34.37
C LEU A 13 17.53 20.05 -33.21
N CYS A 14 17.61 21.36 -33.47
CA CYS A 14 17.43 22.37 -32.43
C CYS A 14 16.02 22.35 -31.83
N ILE A 15 14.97 22.16 -32.64
CA ILE A 15 13.59 22.07 -32.15
C ILE A 15 13.39 20.81 -31.30
N LEU A 16 13.96 19.68 -31.70
CA LEU A 16 13.92 18.44 -30.92
C LEU A 16 14.69 18.57 -29.60
N VAL A 17 15.86 19.24 -29.59
CA VAL A 17 16.64 19.49 -28.37
C VAL A 17 15.90 20.46 -27.44
N VAL A 18 15.25 21.49 -27.97
CA VAL A 18 14.42 22.42 -27.18
C VAL A 18 13.18 21.70 -26.65
N ALA A 19 12.51 20.86 -27.45
CA ALA A 19 11.41 20.03 -26.98
C ALA A 19 11.85 19.04 -25.89
N LEU A 20 13.03 18.42 -26.02
CA LEU A 20 13.62 17.53 -25.01
C LEU A 20 14.05 18.28 -23.74
N ALA A 21 14.54 19.52 -23.87
CA ALA A 21 14.87 20.38 -22.73
C ALA A 21 13.61 20.95 -22.04
N CYS A 22 12.50 21.08 -22.77
CA CYS A 22 11.18 21.44 -22.25
C CYS A 22 10.37 20.24 -21.73
N LEU A 23 10.91 19.02 -21.82
CA LEU A 23 10.38 17.78 -21.24
C LEU A 23 11.34 17.31 -20.13
N PRO A 24 11.11 17.51 -18.81
CA PRO A 24 10.15 18.38 -18.14
C PRO A 24 10.76 19.11 -16.91
N ASP A 25 10.52 20.42 -16.76
CA ASP A 25 10.52 21.09 -15.44
C ASP A 25 9.22 20.75 -14.64
N ILE A 26 8.39 19.86 -15.20
CA ILE A 26 7.25 19.20 -14.56
C ILE A 26 7.73 17.95 -13.77
N ALA A 27 9.00 17.56 -13.89
CA ALA A 27 9.61 16.44 -13.15
C ALA A 27 10.09 16.82 -11.73
N SER A 28 10.13 18.10 -11.39
CA SER A 28 10.52 18.62 -10.07
C SER A 28 9.29 19.00 -9.23
N ALA A 29 8.23 18.18 -9.30
CA ALA A 29 7.14 18.26 -8.35
C ALA A 29 7.59 17.67 -7.00
N ASP A 30 8.47 18.37 -6.28
CA ASP A 30 8.98 17.96 -4.95
C ASP A 30 7.82 17.75 -3.95
N TRP A 31 6.70 18.45 -4.18
CA TRP A 31 5.45 18.28 -3.45
C TRP A 31 4.75 16.94 -3.73
N TYR A 32 4.94 16.34 -4.91
CA TYR A 32 4.34 15.05 -5.28
C TYR A 32 5.08 13.90 -4.60
N THR A 33 6.41 13.95 -4.56
CA THR A 33 7.24 13.03 -3.79
C THR A 33 6.97 13.15 -2.29
N GLU A 34 6.82 14.38 -1.77
CA GLU A 34 6.46 14.60 -0.37
C GLU A 34 5.06 14.05 -0.04
N LEU A 35 4.05 14.26 -0.89
CA LEU A 35 2.71 13.67 -0.72
C LEU A 35 2.72 12.14 -0.74
N GLN A 36 3.50 11.52 -1.63
CA GLN A 36 3.66 10.07 -1.68
C GLN A 36 4.33 9.54 -0.40
N GLN A 37 5.30 10.28 0.15
CA GLN A 37 5.96 9.95 1.40
C GLN A 37 5.00 10.02 2.60
N TRP A 38 4.23 11.11 2.73
CA TRP A 38 3.18 11.22 3.77
C TRP A 38 2.12 10.13 3.63
N GLY A 39 1.69 9.83 2.40
CA GLY A 39 0.77 8.74 2.12
C GLY A 39 1.30 7.37 2.56
N SER A 40 2.58 7.08 2.30
CA SER A 40 3.23 5.86 2.78
C SER A 40 3.33 5.80 4.30
N ILE A 41 3.71 6.88 4.97
CA ILE A 41 3.84 6.94 6.43
C ILE A 41 2.48 6.72 7.11
N ILE A 42 1.42 7.39 6.63
CA ILE A 42 0.07 7.25 7.18
C ILE A 42 -0.42 5.81 7.04
N ARG A 43 -0.16 5.15 5.90
CA ARG A 43 -0.53 3.74 5.70
C ARG A 43 0.21 2.81 6.63
N LEU A 44 1.52 2.99 6.78
CA LEU A 44 2.33 2.20 7.69
C LEU A 44 1.83 2.36 9.14
N GLY A 45 1.49 3.59 9.52
CA GLY A 45 0.82 3.90 10.79
C GLY A 45 -0.53 3.19 10.95
N LEU A 46 -1.39 3.21 9.93
CA LEU A 46 -2.69 2.52 9.96
C LEU A 46 -2.55 1.01 10.06
N TYR A 47 -1.59 0.40 9.36
CA TYR A 47 -1.35 -1.05 9.44
C TYR A 47 -0.82 -1.48 10.79
N THR A 48 0.11 -0.71 11.37
CA THR A 48 0.63 -0.98 12.72
C THR A 48 -0.44 -0.79 13.79
N LEU A 49 -1.28 0.24 13.69
CA LEU A 49 -2.44 0.43 14.58
C LEU A 49 -3.47 -0.70 14.45
N ALA A 50 -3.83 -1.09 13.23
CA ALA A 50 -4.76 -2.20 13.00
C ALA A 50 -4.21 -3.52 13.55
N GLY A 51 -2.92 -3.80 13.36
CA GLY A 51 -2.26 -5.00 13.88
C GLY A 51 -2.22 -5.04 15.41
N THR A 52 -1.87 -3.92 16.05
CA THR A 52 -1.81 -3.83 17.53
C THR A 52 -3.19 -3.95 18.17
N LEU A 53 -4.20 -3.26 17.65
CA LEU A 53 -5.58 -3.40 18.12
C LEU A 53 -6.11 -4.82 17.93
N GLY A 54 -5.80 -5.44 16.78
CA GLY A 54 -6.15 -6.82 16.51
C GLY A 54 -5.54 -7.81 17.51
N LEU A 55 -4.25 -7.65 17.82
CA LEU A 55 -3.56 -8.46 18.84
C LEU A 55 -4.18 -8.29 20.22
N ILE A 56 -4.50 -7.05 20.63
CA ILE A 56 -5.15 -6.78 21.92
C ILE A 56 -6.50 -7.50 22.00
N CYS A 57 -7.32 -7.43 20.94
CA CYS A 57 -8.59 -8.15 20.87
C CYS A 57 -8.40 -9.68 20.98
N LEU A 58 -7.38 -10.23 20.33
CA LEU A 58 -7.08 -11.67 20.35
C LEU A 58 -6.66 -12.12 21.76
N ILE A 59 -5.78 -11.35 22.41
CA ILE A 59 -5.33 -11.60 23.78
C ILE A 59 -6.52 -11.54 24.76
N TRP A 60 -7.39 -10.55 24.60
CA TRP A 60 -8.59 -10.41 25.43
C TRP A 60 -9.58 -11.56 25.24
N SER A 61 -9.81 -11.99 24.00
CA SER A 61 -10.63 -13.17 23.70
C SER A 61 -10.07 -14.44 24.36
N GLY A 62 -8.75 -14.63 24.31
CA GLY A 62 -8.08 -15.74 24.99
C GLY A 62 -8.20 -15.69 26.51
N ALA A 63 -8.07 -14.49 27.11
CA ALA A 63 -8.25 -14.30 28.55
C ALA A 63 -9.66 -14.68 29.00
N LYS A 64 -10.70 -14.25 28.26
CA LYS A 64 -12.10 -14.62 28.54
C LYS A 64 -12.32 -16.13 28.47
N TRP A 65 -11.70 -16.80 27.51
CA TRP A 65 -11.82 -18.25 27.36
C TRP A 65 -11.21 -18.99 28.55
N MET A 66 -10.04 -18.56 29.02
CA MET A 66 -9.41 -19.13 30.22
C MET A 66 -10.25 -18.90 31.47
N ILE A 67 -10.82 -17.70 31.63
CA ILE A 67 -11.72 -17.38 32.75
C ILE A 67 -12.96 -18.27 32.73
N ALA A 68 -13.66 -18.36 31.58
CA ALA A 68 -14.85 -19.19 31.43
C ALA A 68 -14.58 -20.66 31.82
N ARG A 69 -13.44 -21.22 31.39
CA ARG A 69 -13.04 -22.58 31.74
C ARG A 69 -12.71 -22.76 33.22
N SER A 70 -12.12 -21.74 33.86
CA SER A 70 -11.78 -21.76 35.29
C SER A 70 -13.03 -21.66 36.19
N THR A 71 -14.08 -20.99 35.71
CA THR A 71 -15.33 -20.77 36.46
C THR A 71 -16.41 -21.82 36.14
N GLY A 72 -16.17 -22.70 35.16
CA GLY A 72 -17.16 -23.67 34.67
C GLY A 72 -18.27 -23.04 33.84
N ASP A 73 -18.10 -21.78 33.45
CA ASP A 73 -19.05 -21.01 32.67
C ASP A 73 -18.85 -21.26 31.16
N ARG A 74 -19.93 -21.27 30.38
CA ARG A 74 -19.89 -21.46 28.91
C ARG A 74 -20.07 -20.16 28.12
N SER A 75 -19.95 -19.02 28.80
CA SER A 75 -20.15 -17.69 28.21
C SER A 75 -19.14 -17.33 27.11
N HIS A 76 -17.95 -17.92 27.10
CA HIS A 76 -16.96 -17.74 26.03
C HIS A 76 -16.26 -19.06 25.72
N THR A 77 -16.41 -19.55 24.49
CA THR A 77 -15.91 -20.86 24.08
C THR A 77 -14.65 -20.74 23.23
N PHE A 78 -13.98 -21.88 23.03
CA PHE A 78 -12.82 -21.96 22.14
C PHE A 78 -13.19 -21.60 20.68
N MET A 79 -14.43 -21.86 20.27
CA MET A 79 -14.90 -21.52 18.93
C MET A 79 -14.98 -20.01 18.73
N ASP A 80 -15.42 -19.25 19.73
CA ASP A 80 -15.46 -17.78 19.68
C ASP A 80 -14.04 -17.17 19.59
N TYR A 81 -13.06 -17.84 20.21
CA TYR A 81 -11.65 -17.50 20.06
C TYR A 81 -11.13 -17.76 18.64
N LEU A 82 -11.43 -18.94 18.07
CA LEU A 82 -11.05 -19.29 16.70
C LEU A 82 -11.69 -18.38 15.66
N GLU A 83 -12.94 -17.97 15.87
CA GLU A 83 -13.63 -17.01 15.00
C GLU A 83 -12.91 -15.66 15.02
N SER A 84 -12.59 -15.14 16.21
CA SER A 84 -11.83 -13.90 16.36
C SER A 84 -10.46 -13.96 15.68
N MET A 85 -9.76 -15.09 15.80
CA MET A 85 -8.48 -15.35 15.12
C MET A 85 -8.65 -15.44 13.59
N GLY A 86 -9.72 -16.08 13.12
CA GLY A 86 -10.06 -16.19 11.69
C GLY A 86 -10.34 -14.83 11.06
N VAL A 87 -11.12 -13.97 11.74
CA VAL A 87 -11.37 -12.60 11.30
C VAL A 87 -10.06 -11.82 11.19
N LEU A 88 -9.16 -11.94 12.17
CA LEU A 88 -7.85 -11.26 12.12
C LEU A 88 -6.97 -11.76 10.98
N LEU A 89 -7.00 -13.05 10.67
CA LEU A 89 -6.29 -13.62 9.52
C LEU A 89 -6.82 -13.05 8.20
N VAL A 90 -8.14 -12.97 8.04
CA VAL A 90 -8.78 -12.42 6.83
C VAL A 90 -8.45 -10.94 6.68
N VAL A 91 -8.56 -10.16 7.76
CA VAL A 91 -8.21 -8.74 7.75
C VAL A 91 -6.73 -8.55 7.44
N GLY A 92 -5.84 -9.29 8.09
CA GLY A 92 -4.39 -9.25 7.82
C GLY A 92 -4.05 -9.62 6.37
N ALA A 93 -4.67 -10.67 5.83
CA ALA A 93 -4.51 -11.07 4.44
C ALA A 93 -5.02 -9.99 3.47
N SER A 94 -6.16 -9.37 3.75
CA SER A 94 -6.69 -8.28 2.92
C SER A 94 -5.77 -7.05 2.90
N VAL A 95 -5.14 -6.74 4.04
CA VAL A 95 -4.14 -5.68 4.14
C VAL A 95 -2.90 -6.02 3.31
N LEU A 96 -2.39 -7.26 3.40
CA LEU A 96 -1.24 -7.70 2.59
C LEU A 96 -1.54 -7.70 1.08
N LEU A 97 -2.74 -8.11 0.68
CA LEU A 97 -3.15 -8.06 -0.72
C LEU A 97 -3.31 -6.61 -1.19
N GLY A 98 -3.86 -5.73 -0.35
CA GLY A 98 -3.98 -4.30 -0.64
C GLY A 98 -2.63 -3.62 -0.77
N THR A 99 -1.66 -3.96 0.09
CA THR A 99 -0.29 -3.42 -0.03
C THR A 99 0.42 -3.94 -1.26
N ALA A 100 0.32 -5.23 -1.57
CA ALA A 100 0.87 -5.82 -2.79
C ALA A 100 0.25 -5.21 -4.05
N ALA A 101 -1.08 -5.04 -4.09
CA ALA A 101 -1.77 -4.38 -5.19
C ALA A 101 -1.32 -2.93 -5.34
N TRP A 102 -1.06 -2.21 -4.25
CA TRP A 102 -0.53 -0.85 -4.33
C TRP A 102 0.89 -0.79 -4.90
N GLN A 103 1.76 -1.75 -4.60
CA GLN A 103 3.10 -1.82 -5.21
C GLN A 103 3.02 -1.97 -6.73
N VAL A 104 2.00 -2.68 -7.23
CA VAL A 104 1.78 -2.91 -8.67
C VAL A 104 1.08 -1.74 -9.36
N PHE A 105 0.04 -1.16 -8.73
CA PHE A 105 -0.83 -0.17 -9.40
C PHE A 105 -0.65 1.27 -8.92
N GLY A 106 -0.13 1.47 -7.70
CA GLY A 106 -0.15 2.76 -7.02
C GLY A 106 1.18 3.51 -7.00
N THR A 107 2.27 2.90 -7.48
CA THR A 107 3.61 3.51 -7.49
C THR A 107 3.85 4.40 -8.69
N GLY A 108 3.06 4.32 -9.76
CA GLY A 108 3.21 5.16 -10.96
C GLY A 108 4.57 5.01 -11.69
N VAL A 109 5.42 4.09 -11.23
CA VAL A 109 6.70 3.73 -11.83
C VAL A 109 6.48 2.38 -12.51
N PRO A 110 6.50 2.31 -13.85
CA PRO A 110 6.57 1.03 -14.54
C PRO A 110 7.91 0.39 -14.21
N GLY A 111 7.89 -0.88 -13.81
CA GLY A 111 9.09 -1.70 -13.72
C GLY A 111 9.81 -1.87 -15.05
#